data_AF-A0A6V7ICC0-F1
#
_entry.id   AF-A0A6V7ICC0-F1
#
_cell.length_a   1.000
_cell.length_b   1.000
_cell.length_c   1.000
_cell.angle_alpha   90.00
_cell.angle_beta   90.00
_cell.angle_gamma   90.00
#
_symmetry.space_group_name_H-M   'P 1'
#
loop_
_entity.id
_entity.type
_entity.pdbx_description
1 polymer ?
#
loop_
_entity_poly.entity_id
_entity_poly.type
_entity_poly.pdbx_seq_one_letter_code
_entity_poly.pdbx_strand_id
1 'polypeptide(L)' 'MIVVQSQAQSIIAKVEETNCNRFQPTWDSLDSRKLPNWYDQAKIGIFLHWGVYSVPSFTSEWFWYYMK' A
#
# COMPACT_ATOMS: atom_id res chain seq x y z
N MET A 1 3.85 44.05 -7.21
CA MET A 1 4.75 43.06 -7.85
C MET A 1 5.50 42.17 -6.84
N ILE A 2 5.84 42.65 -5.63
CA ILE A 2 6.59 41.87 -4.62
C ILE A 2 5.70 40.89 -3.82
N VAL A 3 4.42 41.22 -3.61
CA VAL A 3 3.49 40.41 -2.78
C VAL A 3 3.17 39.03 -3.40
N VAL A 4 3.19 38.91 -4.73
CA VAL A 4 2.86 37.66 -5.44
C VAL A 4 3.94 36.59 -5.25
N GLN A 5 5.23 36.98 -5.17
CA GLN A 5 6.32 36.03 -4.97
C GLN A 5 6.39 35.49 -3.53
N SER A 6 6.02 36.30 -2.55
CA SER A 6 5.95 35.89 -1.14
C SER A 6 4.88 34.82 -0.89
N GLN A 7 3.72 34.93 -1.54
CA GLN A 7 2.66 33.91 -1.46
C GLN A 7 3.09 32.59 -2.11
N ALA A 8 3.82 32.63 -3.24
CA ALA A 8 4.35 31.43 -3.90
C ALA A 8 5.32 30.64 -3.00
N GLN A 9 6.16 31.33 -2.23
CA GLN A 9 7.10 30.68 -1.28
C GLN A 9 6.36 30.02 -0.11
N SER A 10 5.26 30.61 0.37
CA SER A 10 4.43 30.01 1.42
C SER A 10 3.67 28.75 0.96
N ILE A 11 3.27 28.69 -0.31
CA ILE A 11 2.62 27.52 -0.90
C ILE A 11 3.61 26.35 -1.04
N ILE A 12 4.84 26.63 -1.49
CA ILE A 12 5.89 25.60 -1.62
C ILE A 12 6.27 25.03 -0.24
N ALA A 13 6.43 25.88 0.78
CA ALA A 13 6.71 25.42 2.14
C ALA A 13 5.58 24.55 2.72
N LYS A 14 4.31 24.88 2.41
CA LYS A 14 3.15 24.09 2.84
C LYS A 14 3.03 22.74 2.13
N VAL A 15 3.50 22.63 0.88
CA VAL A 15 3.58 21.37 0.13
C VAL A 15 4.69 20.47 0.68
N GLU A 16 5.80 21.04 1.16
CA GLU A 16 6.84 20.27 1.84
C GLU A 16 6.38 19.76 3.22
N GLU A 17 5.64 20.58 3.99
CA GLU A 17 5.12 20.20 5.31
C GLU A 17 4.03 19.10 5.25
N THR A 18 3.35 18.94 4.11
CA THR A 18 2.38 17.84 3.88
C THR A 18 3.01 16.51 3.45
N ASN A 19 4.35 16.41 3.38
CA ASN A 19 5.07 15.13 3.20
C ASN A 19 5.35 14.39 4.51
N CYS A 20 4.54 14.59 5.55
CA CYS A 20 4.61 13.76 6.74
C CYS A 20 4.10 12.33 6.40
N ASN A 21 5.05 11.43 6.11
CA ASN A 21 4.88 9.97 5.95
C ASN A 21 4.36 9.44 4.60
N ARG A 22 4.64 10.10 3.47
CA ARG A 22 4.43 9.46 2.16
C ARG A 22 5.64 8.59 1.81
N PHE A 23 5.43 7.28 1.66
CA PHE A 23 6.46 6.36 1.16
C PHE A 23 6.93 6.80 -0.23
N GLN A 24 8.25 6.89 -0.42
CA GLN A 24 8.86 7.10 -1.73
C GLN A 24 8.98 5.75 -2.47
N PRO A 25 9.01 5.73 -3.81
CA PRO A 25 9.17 4.50 -4.60
C PRO A 25 10.63 4.00 -4.59
N THR A 26 11.28 4.01 -3.43
CA THR A 26 12.65 3.54 -3.19
C THR A 26 12.62 2.44 -2.13
N TRP A 27 13.54 1.49 -2.22
CA TRP A 27 13.61 0.37 -1.27
C TRP A 27 13.80 0.85 0.18
N ASP A 28 14.70 1.82 0.39
CA ASP A 28 14.98 2.39 1.72
C ASP A 28 13.75 3.01 2.38
N SER A 29 12.87 3.62 1.58
CA SER A 29 11.62 4.19 2.09
C SER A 29 10.60 3.11 2.41
N LEU A 30 10.42 2.13 1.54
CA LEU A 30 9.41 1.07 1.72
C LEU A 30 9.73 0.14 2.89
N ASP A 31 11.02 -0.12 3.16
CA ASP A 31 11.45 -1.00 4.25
C ASP A 31 11.31 -0.36 5.64
N SER A 32 11.21 0.97 5.71
CA SER A 32 10.99 1.71 6.96
C SER A 32 9.59 1.49 7.60
N ARG A 33 8.72 0.72 6.93
CA ARG A 33 7.34 0.48 7.38
C ARG A 33 7.30 -0.29 8.71
N LYS A 34 6.74 0.34 9.74
CA LYS A 34 6.54 -0.33 11.04
C LYS A 34 5.35 -1.28 10.95
N LEU A 35 5.56 -2.53 11.35
CA LEU A 35 4.48 -3.50 11.50
C LEU A 35 3.60 -3.09 12.70
N PRO A 36 2.27 -3.18 12.58
CA PRO A 36 1.40 -2.90 13.71
C PRO A 36 1.53 -4.01 14.77
N ASN A 37 1.56 -3.61 16.05
CA ASN A 37 1.82 -4.52 17.17
C ASN A 37 0.88 -5.74 17.20
N TRP A 38 -0.39 -5.58 16.82
CA TRP A 38 -1.37 -6.67 16.81
C TRP A 38 -1.00 -7.78 15.82
N TYR A 39 -0.36 -7.43 14.69
CA TYR A 39 0.02 -8.41 13.66
C TYR A 39 1.23 -9.22 14.12
N ASP A 40 2.21 -8.55 14.76
CA ASP A 40 3.34 -9.27 15.35
C ASP A 40 2.89 -10.17 16.51
N GLN A 41 1.92 -9.74 17.32
CA GLN A 41 1.41 -10.52 18.46
C GLN A 41 0.58 -11.75 18.06
N ALA A 42 -0.07 -11.76 16.90
CA ALA A 42 -0.98 -12.84 16.51
C ALA A 42 -0.26 -14.19 16.32
N LYS A 43 1.01 -14.18 15.85
CA LYS A 43 1.95 -15.31 15.61
C LYS A 43 1.45 -16.46 14.70
N ILE A 44 0.16 -16.75 14.67
CA ILE A 44 -0.50 -17.79 13.86
C ILE A 44 -1.67 -17.15 13.12
N GLY A 45 -1.79 -17.41 11.82
CA GLY A 45 -2.90 -16.96 10.98
C GLY A 45 -3.41 -18.11 10.11
N ILE A 46 -4.73 -18.13 9.87
CA ILE A 46 -5.38 -19.03 8.92
C ILE A 46 -5.76 -18.18 7.70
N PHE A 47 -5.41 -18.64 6.51
CA PHE A 47 -5.84 -18.05 5.25
C PHE A 47 -6.61 -19.07 4.42
N LEU A 48 -7.65 -18.60 3.72
CA LEU A 48 -8.54 -19.43 2.94
C LEU A 48 -8.58 -18.93 1.49
N HIS A 49 -8.29 -19.83 0.56
CA HIS A 49 -8.46 -19.58 -0.87
C HIS A 49 -9.90 -19.93 -1.26
N TRP A 50 -10.79 -18.93 -1.28
CA TRP A 50 -12.18 -19.06 -1.72
C TRP A 50 -12.57 -17.95 -2.69
N GLY A 51 -13.27 -18.32 -3.76
CA GLY A 51 -13.78 -17.40 -4.77
C GLY A 51 -14.58 -18.14 -5.84
N VAL A 52 -14.86 -17.47 -6.97
CA VAL A 52 -15.65 -18.07 -8.07
C VAL A 52 -14.97 -19.31 -8.67
N TYR A 53 -13.64 -19.39 -8.60
CA TYR A 53 -12.87 -20.59 -8.97
C TYR A 53 -13.18 -21.82 -8.10
N SER A 54 -13.75 -21.64 -6.90
CA SER A 54 -14.14 -22.75 -6.01
C SER A 54 -15.50 -23.36 -6.40
N VAL A 55 -16.34 -22.66 -7.15
CA VAL A 55 -17.66 -23.14 -7.60
C VAL A 55 -17.57 -24.45 -8.39
N PRO A 56 -16.69 -24.58 -9.41
CA PRO A 56 -16.53 -25.86 -10.11
C PRO A 56 -15.83 -26.94 -9.28
N SER A 57 -15.23 -26.59 -8.14
CA SER A 57 -14.46 -27.51 -7.27
C SER A 57 -13.47 -28.37 -8.06
N PHE A 58 -12.82 -27.75 -9.05
CA PHE A 58 -11.97 -28.44 -10.01
C PHE A 58 -10.52 -28.01 -9.85
N THR A 59 -9.67 -28.98 -9.53
CA THR A 59 -8.20 -28.89 -9.38
C THR A 59 -7.67 -27.82 -8.42
N SER A 60 -7.76 -26.53 -8.76
CA SER A 60 -7.17 -25.43 -7.98
C SER A 60 -7.79 -24.07 -8.31
N GLU A 61 -7.37 -23.01 -7.60
CA GLU A 61 -7.75 -21.63 -7.85
C GLU A 61 -7.38 -21.12 -9.25
N TRP A 62 -6.48 -21.82 -9.94
CA TRP A 62 -6.07 -21.57 -11.32
C TRP A 62 -7.01 -22.20 -12.36
N PHE A 63 -8.24 -22.55 -11.97
CA PHE A 63 -9.29 -23.10 -12.84
C PHE A 63 -9.30 -22.51 -14.26
N TRP A 64 -9.21 -21.18 -14.38
CA TRP A 64 -9.24 -20.47 -15.67
C TRP A 64 -8.07 -20.78 -16.60
N TYR A 65 -6.89 -21.10 -16.06
CA TYR A 65 -5.72 -21.50 -16.86
C TYR A 65 -5.91 -22.89 -17.46
N TYR A 66 -6.57 -23.80 -16.74
CA TYR A 66 -6.90 -25.14 -17.22
C TYR A 66 -8.07 -25.18 -18.21
N MET A 67 -8.83 -24.09 -18.32
CA MET A 67 -9.96 -23.94 -19.25
C MET A 67 -9.56 -23.30 -20.59
N LYS A 68 -8.27 -23.02 -20.82
CA LYS A 68 -7.75 -22.68 -22.14
C LYS A 68 -7.63 -23.91 -23.02
#